data_AF-A0A9X9BRL0-F1
#
_entry.id   AF-A0A9X9BRL0-F1
#
_cell.length_a   1.000
_cell.length_b   1.000
_cell.length_c   1.000
_cell.angle_alpha   90.00
_cell.angle_beta   90.00
_cell.angle_gamma   90.00
#
_symmetry.space_group_name_H-M   'P 1'
#
loop_
_entity.id
_entity.type
_entity.pdbx_description
1 polymer ?
#
loop_
_entity_poly.entity_id
_entity_poly.type
_entity_poly.pdbx_seq_one_letter_code
_entity_poly.pdbx_strand_id
1 'polypeptide(L)' 'MITVPLGEAKNNLSKLVDDAAAGKIITIAKHGRAMAQLVPVGKSKGQRIGAMKGKLVVPEDFDAPLPADLLDAFEGSHP' A
#
# COMPACT_ATOMS: atom_id res chain seq x y z
N MET A 1 7.24 15.42 -8.93
CA MET A 1 8.11 15.26 -7.74
C MET A 1 9.03 16.46 -7.72
N ILE A 2 9.00 17.27 -6.66
CA ILE A 2 9.86 18.45 -6.53
C ILE A 2 10.87 18.22 -5.41
N THR A 3 12.09 18.71 -5.58
CA THR A 3 13.15 18.59 -4.58
C THR A 3 13.54 19.97 -4.07
N VAL A 4 13.48 20.17 -2.76
CA VAL A 4 13.74 21.46 -2.12
C VAL A 4 14.90 21.32 -1.13
N PRO A 5 15.89 22.22 -1.13
CA PRO A 5 16.96 22.23 -0.13
C PRO A 5 16.42 22.44 1.28
N LEU A 6 17.02 21.80 2.29
CA LEU A 6 16.62 21.89 3.69
C LEU A 6 16.62 23.34 4.20
N GLY A 7 17.55 24.16 3.72
CA GLY A 7 17.65 25.58 4.07
C GLY A 7 16.47 26.43 3.56
N GLU A 8 15.91 26.06 2.41
CA GLU A 8 14.70 26.70 1.87
C GLU A 8 13.45 26.13 2.54
N ALA A 9 13.43 24.81 2.77
CA ALA A 9 12.31 24.12 3.40
C ALA A 9 12.02 24.65 4.81
N LYS A 10 13.03 24.99 5.62
CA LYS A 10 12.82 25.55 6.97
C LYS A 10 12.08 26.90 6.96
N ASN A 11 12.27 27.71 5.90
CA ASN A 11 11.66 29.04 5.81
C ASN A 11 10.27 28.97 5.18
N ASN A 12 10.05 28.02 4.26
CA ASN A 12 8.82 27.88 3.50
C ASN A 12 7.97 26.67 3.94
N LEU A 13 8.21 26.13 5.13
CA LEU A 13 7.63 24.84 5.56
C LEU A 13 6.11 24.84 5.49
N SER A 14 5.44 25.91 5.93
CA SER A 14 3.98 26.00 5.89
C SER A 14 3.44 25.80 4.48
N LYS A 15 3.98 26.54 3.50
CA LYS A 15 3.55 26.43 2.10
C LYS A 15 3.82 25.04 1.53
N LEU A 16 4.96 24.44 1.86
CA LEU A 16 5.31 23.08 1.41
C LEU A 16 4.37 22.03 2.01
N VAL A 17 3.90 22.22 3.24
CA VAL A 17 2.90 21.35 3.88
C VAL A 17 1.55 21.50 3.18
N ASP A 18 1.11 22.71 2.86
CA ASP A 18 -0.15 22.94 2.13
C ASP A 18 -0.12 22.30 0.74
N ASP A 19 1.00 22.48 0.02
CA ASP A 19 1.27 21.85 -1.27
C ASP A 19 1.24 20.32 -1.16
N ALA A 20 1.83 19.76 -0.10
CA ALA A 20 1.81 18.32 0.15
C ALA A 20 0.39 17.82 0.48
N ALA A 21 -0.36 18.55 1.30
CA ALA A 21 -1.75 18.24 1.61
C ALA A 21 -2.66 18.27 0.37
N ALA A 22 -2.36 19.14 -0.59
CA ALA A 22 -3.05 19.23 -1.88
C ALA A 22 -2.71 18.08 -2.86
N GLY A 23 -1.85 17.14 -2.48
CA GLY A 23 -1.51 15.97 -3.30
C GLY A 23 -0.09 15.98 -3.88
N LYS A 24 0.70 17.03 -3.67
CA LYS A 24 2.07 17.07 -4.19
C LYS A 24 2.99 16.22 -3.32
N ILE A 25 3.99 15.61 -3.96
CA ILE A 25 5.06 14.88 -3.27
C ILE A 25 6.35 15.69 -3.38
N ILE A 26 6.90 16.08 -2.23
CA ILE A 26 8.02 17.02 -2.10
C ILE A 26 9.15 16.34 -1.35
N THR A 27 10.33 16.26 -1.94
CA THR A 27 11.53 15.72 -1.30
C THR A 27 12.37 16.87 -0.72
N ILE A 28 12.74 16.77 0.55
CA ILE A 28 13.67 17.68 1.21
C ILE A 28 15.07 17.09 1.11
N ALA A 29 16.02 17.87 0.59
CA ALA A 29 17.41 17.44 0.39
C ALA A 29 18.41 18.33 1.14
N LYS A 30 19.54 17.77 1.57
CA LYS A 30 20.67 18.51 2.17
C LYS A 30 21.95 18.14 1.43
N HIS A 31 22.66 19.12 0.90
CA HIS A 31 23.87 18.92 0.08
C HIS A 31 23.68 17.90 -1.06
N GLY A 32 22.55 18.01 -1.79
CA GLY A 32 22.22 17.10 -2.91
C GLY A 32 21.70 15.71 -2.49
N ARG A 33 21.72 15.36 -1.20
CA ARG A 33 21.21 14.09 -0.69
C ARG A 33 19.78 14.23 -0.19
N ALA A 34 18.86 13.39 -0.65
CA ALA A 34 17.49 13.34 -0.14
C ALA A 34 17.47 12.91 1.34
N MET A 35 16.76 13.66 2.18
CA MET A 35 16.71 13.46 3.64
C MET A 35 15.32 13.13 4.15
N ALA A 36 14.29 13.74 3.58
CA ALA A 36 12.90 13.52 3.99
C ALA A 36 11.96 13.74 2.81
N GLN A 37 10.71 13.33 2.97
CA GLN A 37 9.65 13.56 2.00
C GLN A 37 8.40 14.06 2.70
N LEU A 38 7.83 15.16 2.22
CA LEU A 38 6.50 15.59 2.56
C LEU A 38 5.54 14.91 1.58
N VAL A 39 4.61 14.14 2.14
CA VAL A 39 3.56 13.45 1.42
C VAL A 39 2.22 13.83 2.04
N PRO A 40 1.12 13.78 1.27
CA PRO A 40 -0.20 13.94 1.85
C PRO A 40 -0.37 12.89 2.96
N VAL A 41 -0.81 13.34 4.14
CA VAL A 41 -1.31 12.42 5.16
C VAL A 41 -2.60 11.86 4.60
N GLY A 42 -2.55 10.65 4.03
CA GLY A 42 -3.73 9.98 3.51
C GLY A 42 -4.80 9.93 4.60
N LYS A 43 -6.09 9.98 4.21
CA LYS A 43 -7.15 9.59 5.14
C LYS A 43 -6.77 8.21 5.69
N SER A 44 -6.76 8.06 7.01
CA SER A 44 -6.70 6.75 7.65
C SER A 44 -7.68 5.86 6.88
N LYS A 45 -7.17 4.97 6.03
CA LYS A 45 -7.98 3.89 5.50
C LYS A 45 -8.09 2.98 6.70
N GLY A 46 -9.08 3.26 7.55
CA GLY A 46 -9.45 2.36 8.63
C GLY A 46 -9.46 0.96 8.04
N GLN A 47 -8.84 0.02 8.77
CA GLN A 47 -8.67 -1.35 8.30
C GLN A 47 -10.02 -1.84 7.78
N ARG A 48 -10.13 -2.06 6.47
CA ARG A 48 -11.40 -2.39 5.83
C ARG A 48 -11.65 -3.88 6.02
N ILE A 49 -12.02 -4.26 7.25
CA ILE A 49 -12.42 -5.62 7.59
C ILE A 49 -13.72 -5.93 6.84
N GLY A 50 -13.81 -7.11 6.24
CA GLY A 50 -15.02 -7.53 5.52
C GLY A 50 -15.22 -6.88 4.15
N ALA A 51 -14.15 -6.46 3.46
CA ALA A 51 -14.23 -5.94 2.09
C ALA A 51 -14.96 -6.87 1.09
N MET A 52 -14.98 -8.18 1.40
CA MET A 52 -15.66 -9.23 0.62
C MET A 52 -16.89 -9.81 1.33
N LYS A 53 -17.39 -9.20 2.41
CA LYS A 53 -18.58 -9.68 3.11
C LYS A 53 -19.76 -9.74 2.14
N GLY A 54 -20.37 -10.92 2.02
CA GLY A 54 -21.49 -11.17 1.11
C GLY A 54 -21.13 -11.22 -0.37
N LYS A 55 -19.84 -11.14 -0.74
CA LYS A 55 -19.36 -11.30 -2.13
C LYS A 55 -18.88 -12.71 -2.45
N LEU A 56 -18.75 -13.56 -1.44
CA LEU A 56 -18.41 -14.96 -1.58
C LEU A 56 -19.55 -15.78 -0.97
N VAL A 57 -20.07 -16.74 -1.74
CA VAL A 57 -20.93 -17.81 -1.24
C VAL A 57 -20.06 -19.04 -1.18
N VAL A 58 -19.93 -19.64 0.01
CA VAL A 58 -19.21 -20.91 0.18
C VAL A 58 -20.15 -22.00 -0.31
N PRO A 59 -19.77 -22.79 -1.33
CA PRO A 59 -20.55 -23.94 -1.78
C PRO A 59 -20.68 -24.99 -0.66
N GLU A 60 -21.75 -25.81 -0.70
CA GLU A 60 -21.98 -26.85 0.31
C GLU A 60 -20.89 -27.93 0.31
N ASP A 61 -20.22 -28.13 -0.83
CA ASP A 61 -19.15 -29.10 -1.06
C ASP A 61 -17.75 -28.49 -0.93
N PHE A 62 -17.61 -27.29 -0.35
CA PHE A 62 -16.32 -26.62 -0.24
C PHE A 62 -15.25 -27.46 0.49
N ASP A 63 -15.66 -28.21 1.51
CA ASP A 63 -14.80 -29.10 2.29
C ASP A 63 -14.81 -30.55 1.77
N ALA A 64 -15.42 -30.80 0.60
CA ALA A 64 -15.40 -32.12 -0.02
C ALA A 64 -13.97 -32.49 -0.43
N PRO A 65 -13.63 -33.80 -0.46
CA PRO A 65 -12.33 -34.24 -0.93
C PRO A 65 -12.09 -33.80 -2.38
N LEU A 66 -10.84 -33.43 -2.67
CA LEU A 66 -10.43 -33.12 -4.04
C LEU A 66 -10.57 -34.36 -4.94
N PRO A 67 -10.83 -34.18 -6.26
CA PRO A 67 -10.70 -35.26 -7.23
C PRO A 67 -9.34 -35.95 -7.14
N ALA A 68 -9.31 -37.26 -7.34
CA ALA A 68 -8.12 -38.08 -7.07
C ALA A 68 -6.88 -37.62 -7.85
N ASP A 69 -7.04 -37.26 -9.12
CA ASP A 69 -5.97 -36.72 -9.97
C ASP A 69 -5.40 -35.40 -9.45
N LEU A 70 -6.26 -34.52 -8.93
CA LEU A 70 -5.89 -33.25 -8.33
C LEU A 70 -5.21 -33.45 -6.97
N LEU A 71 -5.71 -34.38 -6.17
CA LEU A 71 -5.14 -34.72 -4.87
C LEU A 71 -3.74 -35.33 -5.04
N ASP A 72 -3.57 -36.28 -5.96
CA ASP A 72 -2.30 -36.90 -6.29
C ASP A 72 -1.25 -35.88 -6.77
N ALA A 73 -1.67 -34.88 -7.55
CA ALA A 73 -0.79 -33.78 -7.97
C ALA A 73 -0.31 -32.89 -6.82
N PHE A 74 -1.13 -32.71 -5.78
CA PHE A 74 -0.74 -31.97 -4.57
C PHE A 74 0.15 -32.78 -3.63
N GLU A 75 -0.14 -34.08 -3.48
CA GLU A 75 0.56 -34.98 -2.56
C GLU A 75 1.84 -35.58 -3.16
N GLY A 76 2.04 -35.44 -4.47
CA GLY A 76 3.22 -35.97 -5.16
C GLY A 76 3.21 -37.50 -5.28
N SER A 77 2.02 -38.11 -5.28
CA SER A 77 1.83 -39.56 -5.37
C SER A 77 1.86 -40.10 -6.80
N HIS A 78 2.04 -39.23 -7.80
CA HIS A 78 2.34 -39.62 -9.19
C HIS A 78 3.85 -39.95 -9.33
N PRO A 79 4.22 -41.12 -9.88
CA PRO A 79 5.62 -41.48 -10.16
C PRO A 79 6.24 -40.64 -11.29
#